data_AF-A0A1G9V5N2-F1
#
_entry.id   AF-A0A1G9V5N2-F1
#
_cell.length_a   1.000
_cell.length_b   1.000
_cell.length_c   1.000
_cell.angle_alpha   90.00
_cell.angle_beta   90.00
_cell.angle_gamma   90.00
#
_symmetry.space_group_name_H-M   'P 1'
#
loop_
_entity.id
_entity.type
_entity.pdbx_description
1 polymer ?
#
loop_
_entity_poly.entity_id
_entity_poly.type
_entity_poly.pdbx_seq_one_letter_code
_entity_poly.pdbx_strand_id
1 'polypeptide(L)'
;MKITGNNPELTNARSAQATAARQQGKAAAPAPAAEAAAQGATRLATGGAAAAGVPVTLSSAARGVEGSRGTGDFDAAKVKAVKAAIENGTFRVDAEAVADKLLANAYETLSRSSSQG
;
A
#
# COMPACT_ATOMS: atom_id res chain seq x y z
N MET A 1 -18.21 38.25 21.55
CA MET A 1 -17.01 38.92 20.99
C MET A 1 -16.24 37.91 20.15
N LYS A 2 -15.67 38.35 19.04
CA LYS A 2 -15.36 37.57 17.85
C LYS A 2 -14.19 36.60 18.03
N ILE A 3 -14.34 35.41 17.48
CA ILE A 3 -13.25 34.48 17.16
C ILE A 3 -12.41 35.08 16.03
N THR A 4 -11.17 35.44 16.32
CA THR A 4 -10.17 35.78 15.29
C THR A 4 -9.02 34.81 15.41
N GLY A 5 -9.07 33.73 14.62
CA GLY A 5 -7.91 32.90 14.33
C GLY A 5 -7.09 33.57 13.23
N ASN A 6 -5.89 34.04 13.56
CA ASN A 6 -4.94 34.58 12.60
C ASN A 6 -3.74 33.63 12.56
N ASN A 7 -3.74 32.68 11.61
CA ASN A 7 -2.67 31.71 11.43
C ASN A 7 -1.71 32.19 10.32
N PRO A 8 -0.53 32.76 10.64
CA PRO A 8 0.39 33.35 9.66
C PRO A 8 1.12 32.32 8.77
N GLU A 9 1.08 31.04 9.15
CA GLU A 9 1.79 29.95 8.48
C GLU A 9 1.25 29.64 7.07
N LEU A 10 -0.06 29.82 6.85
CA LEU A 10 -0.69 29.55 5.55
C LEU A 10 -0.34 30.60 4.47
N THR A 11 0.00 31.82 4.89
CA THR A 11 0.39 32.89 3.98
C THR A 11 1.80 32.67 3.43
N ASN A 12 2.73 32.20 4.27
CA ASN A 12 4.11 31.91 3.86
C ASN A 12 4.23 30.70 2.93
N ALA A 13 3.38 29.68 3.10
CA ALA A 13 3.40 28.50 2.24
C ALA A 13 2.95 28.81 0.79
N ARG A 14 1.99 29.73 0.61
CA ARG A 14 1.50 30.14 -0.71
C ARG A 14 2.49 31.02 -1.47
N SER A 15 3.20 31.91 -0.78
CA SER A 15 4.25 32.73 -1.41
C SER A 15 5.48 31.91 -1.81
N ALA A 16 5.81 30.84 -1.08
CA ALA A 16 6.86 29.89 -1.48
C ALA A 16 6.48 29.05 -2.73
N GLN A 17 5.20 28.71 -2.90
CA GLN A 17 4.73 28.01 -4.10
C GLN A 17 4.65 28.94 -5.34
N ALA A 18 4.39 30.23 -5.14
CA ALA A 18 4.31 31.20 -6.23
C ALA A 18 5.68 31.52 -6.87
N THR A 19 6.79 31.40 -6.14
CA THR A 19 8.16 31.61 -6.68
C THR A 19 8.76 30.36 -7.33
N ALA A 20 8.24 29.16 -7.02
CA ALA A 20 8.65 27.92 -7.68
C ALA A 20 8.07 27.77 -9.10
N ALA A 21 6.86 28.30 -9.35
CA ALA A 21 6.20 28.17 -10.66
C ALA A 21 6.68 29.17 -11.74
N ARG A 22 7.42 30.23 -11.37
CA ARG A 22 7.90 31.25 -12.34
C ARG A 22 9.28 30.96 -12.93
N GLN A 23 9.97 29.91 -12.50
CA GLN A 23 11.32 29.59 -12.96
C GLN A 23 11.36 28.52 -14.07
N GLN A 24 10.22 27.99 -14.50
CA GLN A 24 10.11 27.17 -15.71
C GLN A 24 9.88 28.06 -16.93
N GLY A 25 10.88 28.87 -17.25
CA GLY A 25 10.88 29.69 -18.45
C GLY A 25 12.27 30.22 -18.73
N LYS A 26 12.88 29.68 -19.79
CA LYS A 26 14.05 30.19 -20.56
C LYS A 26 15.42 29.52 -20.29
N ALA A 27 15.80 28.67 -21.24
CA ALA A 27 17.12 28.47 -21.87
C ALA A 27 18.32 27.83 -21.11
N ALA A 28 18.77 26.69 -21.69
CA ALA A 28 20.15 26.27 -22.03
C ALA A 28 21.18 25.75 -20.98
N ALA A 29 21.69 24.52 -21.27
CA ALA A 29 23.02 23.92 -20.97
C ALA A 29 23.27 23.17 -19.62
N PRO A 30 24.22 22.18 -19.58
CA PRO A 30 24.05 20.87 -18.89
C PRO A 30 24.59 20.75 -17.45
N ALA A 31 24.12 19.72 -16.75
CA ALA A 31 24.15 19.58 -15.28
C ALA A 31 25.29 18.68 -14.71
N PRO A 32 25.93 19.07 -13.58
CA PRO A 32 26.74 18.19 -12.72
C PRO A 32 25.91 17.52 -11.60
N ALA A 33 24.62 17.24 -11.85
CA ALA A 33 23.69 16.73 -10.84
C ALA A 33 23.64 15.19 -10.74
N ALA A 34 24.34 14.47 -11.63
CA ALA A 34 24.28 13.02 -11.70
C ALA A 34 25.11 12.30 -10.62
N GLU A 35 26.24 12.88 -10.20
CA GLU A 35 27.16 12.23 -9.23
C GLU A 35 26.65 12.29 -7.78
N ALA A 36 25.91 13.34 -7.40
CA ALA A 36 25.34 13.46 -6.06
C ALA A 36 24.20 12.44 -5.82
N ALA A 37 23.47 12.06 -6.87
CA ALA A 37 22.39 11.07 -6.79
C ALA A 37 22.92 9.64 -6.55
N ALA A 38 24.08 9.31 -7.14
CA ALA A 38 24.68 7.98 -7.01
C ALA A 38 25.27 7.73 -5.60
N GLN A 39 25.80 8.76 -4.95
CA GLN A 39 26.33 8.67 -3.59
C GLN A 39 25.21 8.55 -2.52
N GLY A 40 24.06 9.18 -2.76
CA GLY A 40 22.86 9.03 -1.92
C GLY A 40 22.27 7.62 -1.98
N ALA A 41 22.29 6.99 -3.15
CA ALA A 41 21.80 5.62 -3.34
C ALA A 41 22.68 4.55 -2.65
N THR A 42 24.00 4.75 -2.63
CA THR A 42 24.93 3.81 -1.98
C THR A 42 24.83 3.84 -0.46
N ARG A 43 24.52 5.01 0.14
CA ARG A 43 24.38 5.14 1.60
C ARG A 43 23.13 4.45 2.16
N LEU A 44 22.12 4.20 1.32
CA LEU A 44 20.92 3.45 1.70
C LEU A 44 21.16 1.93 1.70
N ALA A 45 22.22 1.45 1.04
CA ALA A 45 22.48 0.01 0.86
C ALA A 45 23.35 -0.62 1.95
N THR A 46 24.05 0.14 2.80
CA THR A 46 25.09 -0.42 3.70
C THR A 46 24.92 -0.12 5.19
N GLY A 47 23.73 0.22 5.68
CA GLY A 47 23.54 0.42 7.11
C GLY A 47 22.08 0.37 7.48
N GLY A 48 21.67 -0.75 8.06
CA GLY A 48 20.29 -1.07 8.42
C GLY A 48 19.53 0.14 8.95
N ALA A 49 18.48 0.51 8.22
CA ALA A 49 17.40 1.30 8.78
C ALA A 49 16.80 0.47 9.93
N ALA A 50 17.27 0.73 11.15
CA ALA A 50 16.54 0.33 12.34
C ALA A 50 15.13 0.90 12.17
N ALA A 51 14.16 0.01 11.96
CA ALA A 51 12.78 0.38 11.69
C ALA A 51 12.30 1.33 12.79
N ALA A 52 11.93 2.55 12.42
CA ALA A 52 11.28 3.49 13.31
C ALA A 52 9.87 2.96 13.64
N GLY A 53 9.77 2.09 14.65
CA GLY A 53 8.52 1.48 15.08
C GLY A 53 8.69 0.69 16.39
N VAL A 54 7.59 0.51 17.14
CA VAL A 54 7.55 -0.33 18.34
C VAL A 54 7.64 -1.80 17.91
N PRO A 55 8.60 -2.60 18.42
CA PRO A 55 8.70 -4.01 18.04
C PRO A 55 7.53 -4.81 18.63
N VAL A 56 6.74 -5.45 17.77
CA VAL A 56 5.67 -6.38 18.18
C VAL A 56 6.12 -7.82 17.94
N THR A 57 5.86 -8.70 18.92
CA THR A 57 6.21 -10.13 18.81
C THR A 57 4.99 -10.93 18.38
N LEU A 58 5.12 -11.71 17.30
CA LEU A 58 4.07 -12.65 16.89
C LEU A 58 4.05 -13.91 17.78
N SER A 59 2.86 -14.46 17.99
CA SER A 59 2.70 -15.76 18.66
C SER A 59 3.39 -16.87 17.87
N SER A 60 3.78 -17.96 18.55
CA SER A 60 4.38 -19.12 17.89
C SER A 60 3.45 -19.72 16.82
N ALA A 61 2.13 -19.71 17.07
CA ALA A 61 1.11 -20.16 16.11
C ALA A 61 1.09 -19.31 14.83
N ALA A 62 1.12 -17.97 14.95
CA ALA A 62 1.15 -17.08 13.78
C ALA A 62 2.43 -17.26 12.95
N ARG A 63 3.58 -17.44 13.63
CA ARG A 63 4.87 -17.73 12.97
C ARG A 63 4.90 -19.09 12.28
N GLY A 64 4.21 -20.09 12.84
CA GLY A 64 4.09 -21.42 12.22
C GLY A 64 3.30 -21.41 10.91
N VAL A 65 2.32 -20.50 10.77
CA VAL A 65 1.52 -20.35 9.53
C VAL A 65 2.31 -19.62 8.43
N GLU A 66 3.29 -18.78 8.78
CA GLU A 66 4.08 -18.01 7.81
C GLU A 66 4.88 -18.91 6.85
N GLY A 67 5.39 -20.06 7.33
CA GLY A 67 6.06 -21.06 6.49
C GLY A 67 5.14 -21.81 5.54
N SER A 68 3.82 -21.82 5.78
CA SER A 68 2.82 -22.44 4.90
C SER A 68 2.29 -21.48 3.84
N ARG A 69 2.65 -20.19 3.92
CA ARG A 69 2.41 -19.17 2.89
C ARG A 69 3.61 -19.08 1.96
N GLY A 70 4.06 -20.22 1.40
CA GLY A 70 4.90 -20.16 0.20
C GLY A 70 4.22 -19.27 -0.82
N THR A 71 4.97 -18.41 -1.52
CA THR A 71 4.50 -17.45 -2.53
C THR A 71 3.22 -17.96 -3.18
N GLY A 72 2.07 -17.46 -2.70
CA GLY A 72 0.80 -18.18 -2.84
C GLY A 72 0.58 -18.60 -4.28
N ASP A 73 0.10 -19.83 -4.50
CA ASP A 73 -0.25 -20.43 -5.79
C ASP A 73 -1.09 -19.47 -6.64
N PHE A 74 -0.41 -18.52 -7.27
CA PHE A 74 -1.02 -17.47 -8.06
C PHE A 74 -1.16 -18.03 -9.46
N ASP A 75 -2.35 -18.55 -9.73
CA ASP A 75 -2.67 -19.06 -11.04
C ASP A 75 -3.02 -17.90 -11.99
N ALA A 76 -1.99 -17.36 -12.64
CA ALA A 76 -2.12 -16.33 -13.65
C ALA A 76 -3.01 -16.77 -14.84
N ALA A 77 -3.02 -18.07 -15.16
CA ALA A 77 -3.83 -18.61 -16.24
C ALA A 77 -5.32 -18.58 -15.89
N LYS A 78 -5.68 -18.97 -14.66
CA LYS A 78 -7.04 -18.85 -14.13
C LYS A 78 -7.51 -17.40 -14.11
N VAL A 79 -6.68 -16.46 -13.65
CA VAL A 79 -7.03 -15.03 -13.64
C VAL A 79 -7.29 -14.52 -15.07
N LYS A 80 -6.44 -14.89 -16.03
CA LYS A 80 -6.64 -14.53 -17.45
C LYS A 80 -7.95 -15.09 -18.01
N ALA A 81 -8.27 -16.35 -17.71
CA ALA A 81 -9.50 -16.99 -18.15
C ALA A 81 -10.75 -16.30 -17.56
N VAL A 82 -10.73 -15.97 -16.27
CA VAL A 82 -11.83 -15.24 -15.61
C VAL A 82 -11.99 -13.85 -16.22
N LYS A 83 -10.89 -13.12 -16.46
CA LYS A 83 -10.95 -11.81 -17.13
C LYS A 83 -11.59 -11.91 -18.51
N ALA A 84 -11.19 -12.87 -19.33
CA ALA A 84 -11.77 -13.09 -20.65
C ALA A 84 -13.27 -13.45 -20.57
N ALA A 85 -13.68 -14.28 -19.60
CA ALA A 85 -15.09 -14.61 -19.41
C ALA A 85 -15.95 -13.39 -19.03
N ILE A 86 -15.39 -12.47 -18.24
CA ILE A 86 -16.03 -11.19 -17.88
C ILE A 86 -16.13 -10.27 -19.11
N GLU A 87 -15.04 -10.12 -19.87
CA GLU A 87 -15.02 -9.31 -21.11
C GLU A 87 -16.03 -9.82 -22.16
N ASN A 88 -16.15 -11.15 -22.28
CA ASN A 88 -17.11 -11.80 -23.18
C ASN A 88 -18.54 -11.85 -22.63
N GLY A 89 -18.80 -11.36 -21.41
CA GLY A 89 -20.13 -11.37 -20.78
C GLY A 89 -20.67 -12.76 -20.41
N THR A 90 -19.81 -13.78 -20.42
CA THR A 90 -20.18 -15.18 -20.12
C THR A 90 -19.99 -15.55 -18.65
N PHE A 91 -19.30 -14.70 -17.88
CA PHE A 91 -19.18 -14.85 -16.44
C PHE A 91 -20.52 -14.56 -15.77
N ARG A 92 -21.11 -15.57 -15.12
CA ARG A 92 -22.36 -15.46 -14.37
C ARG A 92 -22.09 -15.74 -12.89
N VAL A 93 -22.64 -14.89 -12.03
CA VAL A 93 -22.61 -15.12 -10.59
C VAL A 93 -23.70 -16.11 -10.22
N ASP A 94 -23.30 -17.18 -9.54
CA ASP A 94 -24.21 -18.14 -8.92
C ASP A 94 -24.51 -17.68 -7.49
N ALA A 95 -25.75 -17.26 -7.23
CA ALA A 95 -26.12 -16.67 -5.96
C ALA A 95 -26.14 -17.70 -4.81
N GLU A 96 -26.49 -18.95 -5.10
CA GLU A 96 -26.54 -20.03 -4.12
C GLU A 96 -25.13 -20.38 -3.65
N ALA A 97 -24.19 -20.55 -4.59
CA ALA A 97 -22.79 -20.78 -4.28
C ALA A 97 -22.17 -19.64 -3.47
N VAL A 98 -22.54 -18.39 -3.76
CA VAL A 98 -22.09 -17.23 -2.95
C VAL A 98 -22.64 -17.32 -1.54
N ALA A 99 -23.93 -17.61 -1.37
CA ALA A 99 -24.57 -17.73 -0.06
C ALA A 99 -23.94 -18.85 0.78
N ASP A 100 -23.69 -20.02 0.18
CA ASP A 100 -23.01 -21.14 0.84
C ASP A 100 -21.60 -20.77 1.32
N LYS A 101 -20.82 -20.06 0.49
CA LYS A 101 -19.46 -19.64 0.87
C LYS A 101 -19.47 -18.56 1.95
N LEU A 102 -20.43 -17.65 1.93
CA LEU A 102 -20.61 -16.66 2.98
C LEU A 102 -20.99 -17.32 4.31
N LEU A 103 -21.92 -18.28 4.30
CA LEU A 103 -22.32 -19.01 5.49
C LEU A 103 -21.14 -19.83 6.06
N ALA A 104 -20.41 -20.54 5.20
CA ALA A 104 -19.22 -21.28 5.62
C ALA A 104 -18.16 -20.38 6.25
N ASN A 105 -17.90 -19.20 5.66
CA ASN A 105 -16.96 -18.23 6.21
C ASN A 105 -17.41 -17.65 7.56
N ALA A 106 -18.71 -17.39 7.70
CA ALA A 106 -19.31 -16.92 8.95
C ALA A 106 -19.22 -17.98 10.04
N TYR A 107 -19.52 -19.24 9.72
CA TYR A 107 -19.41 -20.37 10.65
C TYR A 107 -17.97 -20.55 11.14
N GLU A 108 -17.00 -20.53 10.24
CA GLU A 108 -15.57 -20.59 10.57
C GLU A 108 -15.15 -19.47 11.54
N THR A 109 -15.63 -18.25 11.29
CA THR A 109 -15.32 -17.09 12.13
C THR A 109 -15.95 -17.22 13.53
N LEU A 110 -17.20 -17.68 13.61
CA LEU A 110 -17.90 -17.90 14.86
C LEU A 110 -17.33 -19.08 15.66
N SER A 111 -16.95 -20.17 14.98
CA SER A 111 -16.30 -21.32 15.60
C SER A 111 -14.97 -20.93 16.23
N ARG A 112 -14.16 -20.12 15.53
CA ARG A 112 -12.93 -19.55 16.10
C ARG A 112 -13.19 -18.65 17.31
N SER A 113 -14.22 -17.81 17.28
CA SER A 113 -14.52 -16.91 18.43
C SER A 113 -15.05 -17.67 19.64
N SER A 114 -15.87 -18.71 19.43
CA SER A 114 -16.39 -19.56 20.51
C SER A 114 -15.32 -20.48 21.12
N SER A 115 -14.32 -20.89 20.34
CA SER A 115 -13.16 -21.66 20.85
C SER A 115 -12.16 -20.85 21.68
N GLN A 116 -12.30 -19.52 21.75
CA GLN A 116 -11.42 -18.61 22.52
C GLN A 116 -12.10 -17.96 23.74
N GLY A 117 -13.28 -18.47 24.12
CA GLY A 117 -14.00 -18.09 25.34
C GLY A 117 -13.78 -19.08 26.48
#